data_AF-A0A9C9L002-F1
#
_entry.id   AF-A0A9C9L002-F1
#
_cell.length_a   1.000
_cell.length_b   1.000
_cell.length_c   1.000
_cell.angle_alpha   90.00
_cell.angle_beta   90.00
_cell.angle_gamma   90.00
#
_symmetry.space_group_name_H-M   'P 1'
#
loop_
_entity.id
_entity.type
_entity.pdbx_description
1 polymer ?
#
loop_
_entity_poly.entity_id
_entity_poly.type
_entity_poly.pdbx_seq_one_letter_code
_entity_poly.pdbx_strand_id
1 'polypeptide(L)'
;MNKFFTSLDYFRQQFNRGLFQLLDKQQLGTFILCLANAGNDEQLFSEMKPALQLQYQQLFQYFRSALASGRQINAVEEDLLVFLKLHTLGFDNIQLTHQRQEAHWLCQFNQLRSFRPARMSAFRHVGENFTPYIESQFNFNKPFMAKECFCSGEYRGLPLNLFYNKYPFADLHGLLVPDRKACFPQFLFQQMHQYIWQVSEQLAQTIEGVGIGYNSYGAYASVNHLHFQMFVDPQGLPVSHTLWQHNGGKKNYPLQLIKCTDAREAWRHIEQLHADKQPYNLLYMPGEVYIMPRKLQASIEVPGWSSGFTWYELSGAMLVSNQQDYNGLTSENIHTYIHQLSD
;
A
#
# COMPACT_ATOMS: atom_id res chain seq x y z
N MET A 1 -9.52 -15.77 -11.69
CA MET A 1 -9.01 -14.38 -11.55
C MET A 1 -8.51 -13.80 -12.89
N ASN A 2 -7.93 -14.63 -13.78
CA ASN A 2 -7.43 -14.26 -15.13
C ASN A 2 -8.32 -13.31 -15.96
N LYS A 3 -9.65 -13.45 -15.90
CA LYS A 3 -10.57 -12.60 -16.69
C LYS A 3 -10.44 -11.10 -16.44
N PHE A 4 -9.88 -10.69 -15.29
CA PHE A 4 -9.67 -9.28 -14.95
C PHE A 4 -8.31 -8.75 -15.40
N PHE A 5 -7.35 -9.64 -15.69
CA PHE A 5 -5.98 -9.30 -16.08
C PHE A 5 -5.75 -9.65 -17.55
N THR A 6 -6.61 -9.14 -18.42
CA THR A 6 -6.52 -9.35 -19.88
C THR A 6 -5.77 -8.22 -20.57
N SER A 7 -5.91 -7.00 -20.06
CA SER A 7 -5.12 -5.82 -20.41
C SER A 7 -5.17 -4.81 -19.27
N LEU A 8 -4.24 -3.86 -19.22
CA LEU A 8 -4.25 -2.75 -18.26
C LEU A 8 -5.55 -1.94 -18.34
N ASP A 9 -5.98 -1.57 -19.54
CA ASP A 9 -7.21 -0.78 -19.73
C ASP A 9 -8.46 -1.50 -19.21
N TYR A 10 -8.58 -2.79 -19.51
CA TYR A 10 -9.71 -3.59 -19.05
C TYR A 10 -9.68 -3.73 -17.52
N PHE A 11 -8.50 -4.00 -16.95
CA PHE A 11 -8.34 -4.08 -15.51
C PHE A 11 -8.72 -2.77 -14.82
N ARG A 12 -8.21 -1.62 -15.31
CA ARG A 12 -8.55 -0.29 -14.82
C ARG A 12 -10.05 -0.02 -14.91
N GLN A 13 -10.67 -0.32 -16.05
CA GLN A 13 -12.12 -0.14 -16.23
C GLN A 13 -12.92 -0.95 -15.20
N GLN A 14 -12.57 -2.22 -14.98
CA GLN A 14 -13.28 -3.06 -14.00
C GLN A 14 -13.02 -2.61 -12.56
N PHE A 15 -11.77 -2.22 -12.24
CA PHE A 15 -11.39 -1.68 -10.94
C PHE A 15 -12.18 -0.40 -10.63
N ASN A 16 -12.22 0.56 -11.56
CA ASN A 16 -12.98 1.80 -11.41
C ASN A 16 -14.48 1.52 -11.27
N ARG A 17 -15.04 0.62 -12.10
CA ARG A 17 -16.45 0.20 -11.98
C ARG A 17 -16.77 -0.37 -10.60
N GLY A 18 -15.87 -1.15 -10.02
CA GLY A 18 -16.07 -1.69 -8.68
C GLY A 18 -16.03 -0.60 -7.59
N LEU A 19 -15.27 0.48 -7.77
CA LEU A 19 -15.32 1.65 -6.88
C LEU A 19 -16.69 2.33 -6.93
N PHE A 20 -17.28 2.53 -8.11
CA PHE A 20 -18.67 3.04 -8.22
C PHE A 20 -19.67 2.13 -7.47
N GLN A 21 -19.58 0.81 -7.65
CA GLN A 21 -20.43 -0.16 -6.94
C GLN A 21 -20.21 -0.15 -5.42
N LEU A 22 -19.02 0.19 -4.95
CA LEU A 22 -18.74 0.34 -3.52
C LEU A 22 -19.36 1.60 -2.93
N LEU A 23 -19.35 2.68 -3.71
CA LEU A 23 -19.95 3.96 -3.34
C LEU A 23 -21.47 3.82 -3.14
N ASP A 24 -22.13 3.05 -4.01
CA ASP A 24 -23.58 2.77 -3.95
C ASP A 24 -24.05 2.13 -2.63
N LYS A 25 -23.13 1.53 -1.85
CA LYS A 25 -23.46 0.94 -0.54
C LYS A 25 -23.78 1.99 0.54
N GLN A 26 -23.51 3.27 0.28
CA GLN A 26 -23.83 4.39 1.17
C GLN A 26 -23.26 4.28 2.60
N GLN A 27 -22.11 3.63 2.76
CA GLN A 27 -21.44 3.45 4.07
C GLN A 27 -20.24 4.38 4.22
N LEU A 28 -19.95 4.79 5.46
CA LEU A 28 -18.81 5.67 5.76
C LEU A 28 -17.47 5.09 5.29
N GLY A 29 -17.22 3.82 5.60
CA GLY A 29 -15.95 3.17 5.23
C GLY A 29 -15.76 3.05 3.72
N THR A 30 -16.82 2.76 2.95
CA THR A 30 -16.73 2.67 1.48
C THR A 30 -16.64 4.05 0.84
N PHE A 31 -17.30 5.07 1.42
CA PHE A 31 -17.11 6.47 1.01
C PHE A 31 -15.65 6.91 1.12
N ILE A 32 -15.01 6.68 2.29
CA ILE A 32 -13.60 7.03 2.51
C ILE A 32 -12.69 6.28 1.52
N LEU A 33 -12.93 4.98 1.34
CA LEU A 33 -12.17 4.16 0.39
C LEU A 33 -12.27 4.71 -1.04
N CYS A 34 -13.50 4.97 -1.52
CA CYS A 34 -13.74 5.45 -2.87
C CYS A 34 -13.14 6.83 -3.08
N LEU A 35 -13.31 7.74 -2.11
CA LEU A 35 -12.72 9.08 -2.14
C LEU A 35 -11.19 9.02 -2.20
N ALA A 36 -10.56 8.16 -1.39
CA ALA A 36 -9.11 8.03 -1.38
C ALA A 36 -8.57 7.41 -2.68
N ASN A 37 -9.26 6.42 -3.26
CA ASN A 37 -8.89 5.86 -4.57
C ASN A 37 -9.04 6.89 -5.69
N ALA A 38 -10.19 7.56 -5.77
CA ALA A 38 -10.44 8.64 -6.73
C ALA A 38 -9.41 9.76 -6.59
N GLY A 39 -8.98 10.09 -5.36
CA GLY A 39 -7.96 11.11 -5.10
C GLY A 39 -6.56 10.84 -5.68
N ASN A 40 -6.31 9.69 -6.30
CA ASN A 40 -5.05 9.38 -6.99
C ASN A 40 -5.14 9.49 -8.53
N ASP A 41 -6.33 9.73 -9.09
CA ASP A 41 -6.57 9.79 -10.54
C ASP A 41 -7.55 10.93 -10.85
N GLU A 42 -7.10 11.94 -11.59
CA GLU A 42 -7.87 13.15 -11.88
C GLU A 42 -9.13 12.86 -12.70
N GLN A 43 -9.05 11.93 -13.66
CA GLN A 43 -10.19 11.57 -14.49
C GLN A 43 -11.23 10.83 -13.65
N LEU A 44 -10.81 9.82 -12.89
CA LEU A 44 -11.68 9.06 -12.00
C LEU A 44 -12.33 9.97 -10.95
N PHE A 45 -11.57 10.91 -10.38
CA PHE A 45 -12.12 11.88 -9.44
C PHE A 45 -13.20 12.74 -10.10
N SER A 46 -12.94 13.28 -11.29
CA SER A 46 -13.92 14.07 -12.04
C SER A 46 -15.23 13.30 -12.27
N GLU A 47 -15.12 12.04 -12.69
CA GLU A 47 -16.27 11.15 -12.94
C GLU A 47 -17.04 10.80 -11.65
N MET A 48 -16.34 10.52 -10.55
CA MET A 48 -16.95 10.13 -9.26
C MET A 48 -17.42 11.32 -8.42
N LYS A 49 -16.91 12.54 -8.66
CA LYS A 49 -17.13 13.72 -7.80
C LYS A 49 -18.62 13.99 -7.51
N PRO A 50 -19.56 13.96 -8.47
CA PRO A 50 -20.97 14.21 -8.18
C PRO A 50 -21.55 13.20 -7.18
N ALA A 51 -21.25 11.91 -7.35
CA ALA A 51 -21.74 10.86 -6.46
C ALA A 51 -21.07 10.91 -5.08
N LEU A 52 -19.77 11.19 -5.03
CA LEU A 52 -19.02 11.40 -3.79
C LEU A 52 -19.58 12.58 -3.00
N GLN A 53 -19.86 13.70 -3.66
CA GLN A 53 -20.40 14.91 -3.02
C GLN A 53 -21.81 14.67 -2.47
N LEU A 54 -22.66 13.96 -3.23
CA LEU A 54 -23.99 13.58 -2.78
C LEU A 54 -23.92 12.70 -1.51
N GLN A 55 -23.08 11.66 -1.53
CA GLN A 55 -22.93 10.79 -0.37
C GLN A 55 -22.32 11.51 0.83
N TYR A 56 -21.35 12.40 0.61
CA TYR A 56 -20.80 13.27 1.66
C TYR A 56 -21.90 14.09 2.35
N GLN A 57 -22.78 14.73 1.58
CA GLN A 57 -23.90 15.52 2.13
C GLN A 57 -24.87 14.65 2.94
N GLN A 58 -25.20 13.45 2.45
CA GLN A 58 -26.06 12.50 3.16
C GLN A 58 -25.43 12.04 4.48
N LEU A 59 -24.16 11.64 4.47
CA LEU A 59 -23.42 11.24 5.67
C LEU A 59 -23.35 12.39 6.68
N PHE A 60 -23.09 13.62 6.22
CA PHE A 60 -23.05 14.79 7.07
C PHE A 60 -24.40 15.06 7.73
N GLN A 61 -25.50 15.04 6.97
CA GLN A 61 -26.85 15.23 7.51
C GLN A 61 -27.20 14.13 8.54
N TYR A 62 -26.87 12.88 8.25
CA TYR A 62 -27.06 11.76 9.17
C TYR A 62 -26.30 11.97 10.48
N PHE A 63 -24.99 12.24 10.43
CA PHE A 63 -24.18 12.45 11.63
C PHE A 63 -24.61 13.69 12.42
N ARG A 64 -24.90 14.80 11.73
CA ARG A 64 -25.42 16.01 12.37
C ARG A 64 -26.72 15.75 13.12
N SER A 65 -27.66 15.05 12.50
CA SER A 65 -28.93 14.68 13.14
C SER A 65 -28.72 13.73 14.32
N ALA A 66 -27.86 12.71 14.18
CA ALA A 66 -27.54 11.79 15.25
C ALA A 66 -26.93 12.52 16.47
N LEU A 67 -25.92 13.36 16.24
CA LEU A 67 -25.25 14.13 17.30
C LEU A 67 -26.19 15.13 17.97
N ALA A 68 -26.98 15.89 17.18
CA ALA A 68 -27.93 16.86 17.71
C ALA A 68 -29.00 16.23 18.62
N SER A 69 -29.34 14.96 18.38
CA SER A 69 -30.31 14.19 19.17
C SER A 69 -29.66 13.26 20.19
N GLY A 70 -28.33 13.30 20.37
CA GLY A 70 -27.60 12.41 21.28
C GLY A 70 -27.69 10.91 20.92
N ARG A 71 -28.02 10.57 19.67
CA ARG A 71 -28.09 9.18 19.19
C ARG A 71 -26.69 8.63 18.97
N GLN A 72 -26.52 7.33 19.23
CA GLN A 72 -25.29 6.62 18.89
C GLN A 72 -25.08 6.58 17.37
N ILE A 73 -23.83 6.75 16.96
CA ILE A 73 -23.38 6.58 15.58
C ILE A 73 -22.74 5.21 15.46
N ASN A 74 -23.32 4.35 14.61
CA ASN A 74 -22.75 3.04 14.31
C ASN A 74 -21.70 3.14 13.20
N ALA A 75 -20.52 3.65 13.54
CA ALA A 75 -19.37 3.76 12.65
C ALA A 75 -18.09 3.38 13.38
N VAL A 76 -17.07 2.95 12.63
CA VAL A 76 -15.72 2.76 13.18
C VAL A 76 -15.19 4.14 13.58
N GLU A 77 -14.70 4.29 14.81
CA GLU A 77 -14.22 5.58 15.35
C GLU A 77 -13.13 6.20 14.48
N GLU A 78 -12.21 5.39 13.97
CA GLU A 78 -11.16 5.83 13.04
C GLU A 78 -11.74 6.47 11.78
N ASP A 79 -12.78 5.88 11.20
CA ASP A 79 -13.44 6.39 10.00
C ASP A 79 -14.22 7.67 10.30
N LEU A 80 -14.84 7.75 11.49
CA LEU A 80 -15.52 8.96 11.93
C LEU A 80 -14.52 10.12 12.08
N LEU A 81 -13.35 9.88 12.66
CA LEU A 81 -12.30 10.89 12.77
C LEU A 81 -11.82 11.37 11.39
N VAL A 82 -11.62 10.46 10.44
CA VAL A 82 -11.27 10.82 9.06
C VAL A 82 -12.36 11.70 8.44
N PHE A 83 -13.62 11.35 8.62
CA PHE A 83 -14.75 12.13 8.10
C PHE A 83 -14.87 13.50 8.75
N LEU A 84 -14.59 13.62 10.05
CA LEU A 84 -14.57 14.91 10.74
C LEU A 84 -13.45 15.81 10.20
N LYS A 85 -12.23 15.28 10.00
CA LYS A 85 -11.14 16.03 9.36
C LYS A 85 -11.52 16.49 7.95
N LEU A 86 -12.15 15.61 7.17
CA LEU A 86 -12.67 15.94 5.84
C LEU A 86 -13.73 17.06 5.90
N HIS A 87 -14.65 16.98 6.85
CA HIS A 87 -15.68 18.00 7.03
C HIS A 87 -15.08 19.36 7.41
N THR A 88 -14.08 19.37 8.29
CA THR A 88 -13.35 20.59 8.67
C THR A 88 -12.58 21.19 7.49
N LEU A 89 -11.97 20.36 6.64
CA LEU A 89 -11.33 20.82 5.40
C LEU A 89 -12.36 21.41 4.42
N GLY A 90 -13.54 20.78 4.33
CA GLY A 90 -14.55 21.05 3.32
C GLY A 90 -14.31 20.21 2.06
N PHE A 91 -15.37 19.56 1.55
CA PHE A 91 -15.27 18.63 0.42
C PHE A 91 -14.70 19.28 -0.85
N ASP A 92 -15.02 20.54 -1.12
CA ASP A 92 -14.53 21.25 -2.31
C ASP A 92 -13.04 21.64 -2.23
N ASN A 93 -12.44 21.56 -1.03
CA ASN A 93 -11.03 21.89 -0.79
C ASN A 93 -10.11 20.65 -0.80
N ILE A 94 -10.64 19.48 -1.16
CA ILE A 94 -9.85 18.25 -1.30
C ILE A 94 -8.86 18.44 -2.44
N GLN A 95 -7.58 18.22 -2.13
CA GLN A 95 -6.52 18.20 -3.11
C GLN A 95 -6.26 16.78 -3.58
N LEU A 96 -6.14 16.60 -4.89
CA LEU A 96 -5.70 15.35 -5.48
C LEU A 96 -4.23 15.10 -5.14
N THR A 97 -3.89 13.82 -5.13
CA THR A 97 -2.50 13.38 -5.03
C THR A 97 -1.72 13.97 -6.18
N HIS A 98 -0.59 14.58 -5.86
CA HIS A 98 0.30 15.13 -6.87
C HIS A 98 1.75 14.81 -6.53
N GLN A 99 2.57 14.80 -7.58
CA GLN A 99 3.92 14.30 -7.52
C GLN A 99 4.90 15.34 -8.07
N ARG A 100 6.13 15.27 -7.60
CA ARG A 100 7.27 15.95 -8.20
C ARG A 100 8.49 15.04 -8.17
N GLN A 101 9.34 15.22 -9.16
CA GLN A 101 10.66 14.60 -9.17
C GLN A 101 11.63 15.47 -8.36
N GLU A 102 12.40 14.85 -7.49
CA GLU A 102 13.47 15.47 -6.71
C GLU A 102 14.77 14.71 -7.01
N ALA A 103 15.55 15.23 -7.96
CA ALA A 103 16.67 14.53 -8.58
C ALA A 103 16.30 13.15 -9.13
N HIS A 104 16.57 12.07 -8.38
CA HIS A 104 16.29 10.68 -8.78
C HIS A 104 15.13 10.07 -7.97
N TRP A 105 14.46 10.87 -7.14
CA TRP A 105 13.43 10.43 -6.21
C TRP A 105 12.06 10.92 -6.63
N LEU A 106 11.04 10.11 -6.34
CA LEU A 106 9.65 10.50 -6.51
C LEU A 106 9.13 11.03 -5.17
N CYS A 107 8.69 12.29 -5.13
CA CYS A 107 8.00 12.86 -3.97
C CYS A 107 6.51 12.95 -4.27
N GLN A 108 5.67 12.45 -3.38
CA GLN A 108 4.22 12.48 -3.51
C GLN A 108 3.57 13.15 -2.31
N PHE A 109 2.74 14.15 -2.56
CA PHE A 109 1.82 14.68 -1.56
C PHE A 109 0.48 13.97 -1.64
N ASN A 110 0.01 13.42 -0.53
CA ASN A 110 -1.30 12.77 -0.44
C ASN A 110 -2.07 13.29 0.79
N GLN A 111 -2.92 14.30 0.56
CA GLN A 111 -3.68 14.97 1.61
C GLN A 111 -4.60 14.02 2.36
N LEU A 112 -5.37 13.19 1.65
CA LEU A 112 -6.35 12.29 2.27
C LEU A 112 -5.68 11.23 3.17
N ARG A 113 -4.46 10.80 2.82
CA ARG A 113 -3.70 9.88 3.67
C ARG A 113 -3.29 10.51 5.00
N SER A 114 -3.09 11.82 5.07
CA SER A 114 -2.82 12.54 6.34
C SER A 114 -3.97 12.44 7.35
N PHE A 115 -5.19 12.12 6.88
CA PHE A 115 -6.35 12.00 7.75
C PHE A 115 -6.39 10.68 8.49
N ARG A 116 -5.74 9.65 7.93
CA ARG A 116 -5.62 8.33 8.54
C ARG A 116 -5.08 8.47 9.97
N PRO A 117 -5.70 7.83 10.97
CA PRO A 117 -5.13 7.80 12.31
C PRO A 117 -3.73 7.18 12.25
N ALA A 118 -2.78 7.78 12.96
CA ALA A 118 -1.52 7.11 13.22
C ALA A 118 -1.87 5.78 13.89
N ARG A 119 -1.48 4.66 13.28
CA ARG A 119 -1.52 3.38 13.98
C ARG A 119 -0.44 3.48 15.04
N MET A 120 -0.79 4.03 16.21
CA MET A 120 0.02 3.99 17.41
C MET A 120 0.04 2.56 17.94
N SER A 121 0.42 1.60 17.10
CA SER A 121 0.91 0.34 17.63
C SER A 121 2.24 0.69 18.26
N ALA A 122 2.30 0.65 19.59
CA ALA A 122 3.55 0.50 20.32
C ALA A 122 4.19 -0.80 19.82
N PHE A 123 4.83 -0.76 18.66
CA PHE A 123 5.48 -1.89 18.08
C PHE A 123 6.60 -2.26 19.04
N ARG A 124 6.44 -3.38 19.71
CA ARG A 124 7.46 -3.98 20.55
C ARG A 124 7.97 -5.19 19.81
N HIS A 125 9.19 -5.06 19.29
CA HIS A 125 9.88 -6.20 18.75
C HIS A 125 10.23 -7.14 19.90
N VAL A 126 9.75 -8.37 19.82
CA VAL A 126 9.99 -9.40 20.85
C VAL A 126 11.19 -10.29 20.48
N GLY A 127 12.03 -9.86 19.53
CA GLY A 127 13.17 -10.64 19.07
C GLY A 127 12.78 -11.82 18.18
N GLU A 128 11.61 -11.78 17.53
CA GLU A 128 11.12 -12.82 16.61
C GLU A 128 10.97 -12.27 15.19
N ASN A 129 11.04 -13.15 14.19
CA ASN A 129 10.91 -12.81 12.78
C ASN A 129 9.45 -12.84 12.26
N PHE A 130 8.50 -13.33 13.06
CA PHE A 130 7.06 -13.20 12.80
C PHE A 130 6.22 -13.34 14.07
N THR A 131 4.94 -13.03 13.95
CA THR A 131 3.91 -13.39 14.93
C THR A 131 2.89 -14.33 14.29
N PRO A 132 2.32 -15.28 15.05
CA PRO A 132 1.28 -16.17 14.51
C PRO A 132 0.07 -15.36 14.02
N TYR A 133 -0.72 -15.98 13.15
CA TYR A 133 -2.01 -15.45 12.76
C TYR A 133 -2.92 -15.38 13.98
N ILE A 134 -3.55 -14.22 14.20
CA ILE A 134 -4.44 -13.99 15.35
C ILE A 134 -5.81 -13.58 14.82
N GLU A 135 -6.79 -14.47 14.95
CA GLU A 135 -8.13 -14.29 14.40
C GLU A 135 -8.85 -13.07 14.95
N SER A 136 -8.63 -12.71 16.22
CA SER A 136 -9.29 -11.57 16.86
C SER A 136 -8.83 -10.23 16.30
N GLN A 137 -7.55 -10.11 15.94
CA GLN A 137 -6.96 -8.94 15.29
C GLN A 137 -7.44 -8.77 13.84
N PHE A 138 -7.09 -7.65 13.22
CA PHE A 138 -7.45 -7.38 11.82
C PHE A 138 -6.88 -8.46 10.88
N ASN A 139 -7.74 -9.01 10.03
CA ASN A 139 -7.39 -9.96 8.99
C ASN A 139 -8.42 -9.91 7.84
N PHE A 140 -8.04 -10.42 6.67
CA PHE A 140 -8.90 -10.37 5.49
C PHE A 140 -10.13 -11.30 5.54
N ASN A 141 -10.24 -12.20 6.53
CA ASN A 141 -11.41 -13.06 6.72
C ASN A 141 -12.54 -12.39 7.51
N LYS A 142 -12.30 -11.20 8.09
CA LYS A 142 -13.35 -10.46 8.78
C LYS A 142 -14.54 -10.19 7.85
N PRO A 143 -15.80 -10.37 8.30
CA PRO A 143 -16.99 -10.20 7.45
C PRO A 143 -17.05 -8.84 6.75
N PHE A 144 -16.63 -7.78 7.44
CA PHE A 144 -16.64 -6.44 6.88
C PHE A 144 -15.64 -6.24 5.73
N MET A 145 -14.63 -7.12 5.56
CA MET A 145 -13.68 -7.06 4.44
C MET A 145 -14.26 -7.64 3.16
N ALA A 146 -15.27 -8.51 3.24
CA ALA A 146 -15.84 -9.17 2.07
C ALA A 146 -16.35 -8.17 1.03
N LYS A 147 -16.87 -7.03 1.49
CA LYS A 147 -17.36 -5.96 0.62
C LYS A 147 -16.26 -5.21 -0.12
N GLU A 148 -15.02 -5.22 0.38
CA GLU A 148 -13.86 -4.52 -0.20
C GLU A 148 -13.02 -5.43 -1.10
N CYS A 149 -13.43 -6.69 -1.28
CA CYS A 149 -12.81 -7.59 -2.23
C CYS A 149 -13.22 -7.20 -3.65
N PHE A 150 -12.26 -6.77 -4.45
CA PHE A 150 -12.46 -6.46 -5.87
C PHE A 150 -12.77 -7.74 -6.65
N CYS A 151 -11.90 -8.74 -6.53
CA CYS A 151 -12.11 -10.03 -7.18
C CYS A 151 -11.47 -11.19 -6.43
N SER A 152 -12.04 -12.37 -6.66
CA SER A 152 -11.62 -13.64 -6.05
C SER A 152 -11.59 -14.73 -7.11
N GLY A 153 -10.66 -15.66 -6.98
CA GLY A 153 -10.67 -16.89 -7.77
C GLY A 153 -9.32 -17.59 -7.72
N GLU A 154 -9.15 -18.61 -8.55
CA GLU A 154 -7.85 -19.24 -8.71
C GLU A 154 -6.95 -18.42 -9.64
N TYR A 155 -5.66 -18.39 -9.31
CA TYR A 155 -4.58 -17.86 -10.13
C TYR A 155 -3.35 -18.75 -9.90
N ARG A 156 -2.69 -19.22 -10.97
CA ARG A 156 -1.53 -20.13 -10.87
C ARG A 156 -1.75 -21.36 -9.95
N GLY A 157 -2.96 -21.90 -9.89
CA GLY A 157 -3.28 -23.09 -9.08
C GLY A 157 -3.52 -22.83 -7.59
N LEU A 158 -3.53 -21.57 -7.14
CA LEU A 158 -3.83 -21.19 -5.76
C LEU A 158 -5.02 -20.22 -5.71
N PRO A 159 -5.90 -20.29 -4.68
CA PRO A 159 -6.86 -19.23 -4.43
C PRO A 159 -6.13 -17.90 -4.21
N LEU A 160 -6.60 -16.85 -4.87
CA LEU A 160 -6.09 -15.50 -4.73
C LEU A 160 -7.29 -14.55 -4.61
N ASN A 161 -7.19 -13.62 -3.65
CA ASN A 161 -8.12 -12.53 -3.49
C ASN A 161 -7.38 -11.21 -3.73
N LEU A 162 -8.00 -10.30 -4.47
CA LEU A 162 -7.54 -8.92 -4.63
C LEU A 162 -8.54 -8.01 -3.93
N PHE A 163 -8.07 -7.24 -2.95
CA PHE A 163 -8.84 -6.22 -2.24
C PHE A 163 -8.43 -4.83 -2.68
N TYR A 164 -9.36 -3.88 -2.63
CA TYR A 164 -9.00 -2.47 -2.70
C TYR A 164 -8.17 -2.08 -1.48
N ASN A 165 -7.13 -1.28 -1.69
CA ASN A 165 -6.53 -0.61 -0.55
C ASN A 165 -7.41 0.59 -0.15
N LYS A 166 -7.77 0.67 1.13
CA LYS A 166 -8.57 1.79 1.68
C LYS A 166 -7.84 3.12 1.62
N TYR A 167 -6.52 3.09 1.78
CA TYR A 167 -5.66 4.27 1.70
C TYR A 167 -4.60 3.99 0.63
N PRO A 168 -4.97 4.06 -0.65
CA PRO A 168 -4.03 3.86 -1.75
C PRO A 168 -3.04 5.02 -1.81
N PHE A 169 -1.92 4.76 -2.47
CA PHE A 169 -0.85 5.72 -2.68
C PHE A 169 -0.10 5.52 -3.99
N ALA A 170 -0.49 4.49 -4.73
CA ALA A 170 0.00 4.19 -6.06
C ALA A 170 -1.23 3.88 -6.89
N ASP A 171 -1.07 3.97 -8.20
CA ASP A 171 -2.15 3.70 -9.13
C ASP A 171 -2.55 2.21 -9.09
N LEU A 172 -3.87 1.98 -9.17
CA LEU A 172 -4.51 0.66 -9.02
C LEU A 172 -4.04 -0.13 -7.79
N HIS A 173 -3.72 0.57 -6.69
CA HIS A 173 -3.17 -0.05 -5.49
C HIS A 173 -4.18 -1.01 -4.83
N GLY A 174 -3.86 -2.30 -4.91
CA GLY A 174 -4.62 -3.38 -4.29
C GLY A 174 -3.82 -4.26 -3.35
N LEU A 175 -4.52 -5.11 -2.60
CA LEU A 175 -3.94 -6.05 -1.65
C LEU A 175 -4.19 -7.48 -2.16
N LEU A 176 -3.11 -8.17 -2.52
CA LEU A 176 -3.12 -9.57 -2.95
C LEU A 176 -3.00 -10.47 -1.72
N VAL A 177 -4.00 -11.34 -1.53
CA VAL A 177 -4.09 -12.24 -0.39
C VAL A 177 -4.15 -13.68 -0.91
N PRO A 178 -3.01 -14.39 -1.00
CA PRO A 178 -2.96 -15.77 -1.45
C PRO A 178 -3.53 -16.69 -0.37
N ASP A 179 -4.33 -17.66 -0.80
CA ASP A 179 -5.00 -18.65 0.04
C ASP A 179 -5.50 -18.11 1.38
N ARG A 180 -6.34 -17.06 1.30
CA ARG A 180 -6.88 -16.35 2.46
C ARG A 180 -7.49 -17.28 3.52
N LYS A 181 -7.99 -18.46 3.14
CA LYS A 181 -8.59 -19.43 4.07
C LYS A 181 -7.56 -20.24 4.85
N ALA A 182 -6.32 -20.34 4.35
CA ALA A 182 -5.22 -20.95 5.08
C ALA A 182 -4.71 -20.12 6.26
N CYS A 183 -5.13 -18.84 6.35
CA CYS A 183 -4.82 -17.96 7.49
C CYS A 183 -3.32 -17.85 7.77
N PHE A 184 -2.50 -17.75 6.72
CA PHE A 184 -1.06 -17.63 6.89
C PHE A 184 -0.73 -16.34 7.67
N PRO A 185 0.19 -16.41 8.66
CA PRO A 185 0.69 -15.20 9.31
C PRO A 185 1.39 -14.30 8.28
N GLN A 186 1.58 -13.01 8.59
CA GLN A 186 2.41 -12.12 7.77
C GLN A 186 3.90 -12.50 7.86
N PHE A 187 4.24 -13.63 7.22
CA PHE A 187 5.54 -14.25 7.15
C PHE A 187 5.66 -14.94 5.79
N LEU A 188 6.76 -14.67 5.09
CA LEU A 188 6.98 -15.20 3.75
C LEU A 188 7.71 -16.55 3.84
N PHE A 189 7.11 -17.61 3.32
CA PHE A 189 7.77 -18.92 3.19
C PHE A 189 8.04 -19.26 1.71
N GLN A 190 8.93 -20.22 1.47
CA GLN A 190 9.49 -20.50 0.13
C GLN A 190 8.42 -20.67 -0.94
N GLN A 191 7.39 -21.46 -0.65
CA GLN A 191 6.30 -21.70 -1.60
C GLN A 191 5.55 -20.41 -1.95
N MET A 192 5.31 -19.50 -1.00
CA MET A 192 4.66 -18.21 -1.27
C MET A 192 5.56 -17.23 -2.00
N HIS A 193 6.87 -17.26 -1.73
CA HIS A 193 7.85 -16.49 -2.51
C HIS A 193 7.84 -16.93 -3.99
N GLN A 194 7.92 -18.24 -4.24
CA GLN A 194 7.84 -18.80 -5.60
C GLN A 194 6.50 -18.47 -6.27
N TYR A 195 5.40 -18.60 -5.52
CA TYR A 195 4.08 -18.28 -6.04
C TYR A 195 3.97 -16.80 -6.44
N ILE A 196 4.35 -15.86 -5.58
CA ILE A 196 4.20 -14.43 -5.88
C ILE A 196 5.16 -13.97 -6.99
N TRP A 197 6.34 -14.57 -7.11
CA TRP A 197 7.25 -14.37 -8.25
C TRP A 197 6.53 -14.69 -9.56
N GLN A 198 5.93 -15.89 -9.64
CA GLN A 198 5.20 -16.32 -10.83
C GLN A 198 3.95 -15.49 -11.11
N VAL A 199 3.27 -15.01 -10.06
CA VAL A 199 2.16 -14.06 -10.19
C VAL A 199 2.65 -12.76 -10.83
N SER A 200 3.78 -12.21 -10.37
CA SER A 200 4.39 -11.00 -10.93
C SER A 200 4.70 -11.17 -12.42
N GLU A 201 5.39 -12.25 -12.80
CA GLU A 201 5.71 -12.55 -14.21
C GLU A 201 4.45 -12.68 -15.08
N GLN A 202 3.40 -13.36 -14.59
CA GLN A 202 2.19 -13.55 -15.36
C GLN A 202 1.38 -12.26 -15.51
N LEU A 203 1.26 -11.45 -14.44
CA LEU A 203 0.56 -10.16 -14.52
C LEU A 203 1.22 -9.24 -15.55
N ALA A 204 2.56 -9.23 -15.59
CA ALA A 204 3.34 -8.40 -16.51
C ALA A 204 3.08 -8.66 -18.00
N GLN A 205 2.53 -9.83 -18.35
CA GLN A 205 2.19 -10.15 -19.74
C GLN A 205 1.03 -9.31 -20.28
N THR A 206 0.23 -8.71 -19.40
CA THR A 206 -1.01 -7.99 -19.77
C THR A 206 -1.17 -6.64 -19.07
N ILE A 207 -0.51 -6.47 -17.92
CA ILE A 207 -0.54 -5.25 -17.11
C ILE A 207 0.88 -4.65 -17.13
N GLU A 208 1.13 -3.75 -18.07
CA GLU A 208 2.40 -3.01 -18.13
C GLU A 208 2.61 -2.19 -16.86
N GLY A 209 3.83 -2.18 -16.32
CA GLY A 209 4.18 -1.45 -15.10
C GLY A 209 3.71 -2.10 -13.79
N VAL A 210 3.12 -3.30 -13.83
CA VAL A 210 2.70 -3.97 -12.60
C VAL A 210 3.89 -4.32 -11.70
N GLY A 211 3.76 -4.04 -10.42
CA GLY A 211 4.72 -4.44 -9.39
C GLY A 211 4.03 -4.92 -8.13
N ILE A 212 4.77 -5.66 -7.31
CA ILE A 212 4.26 -6.23 -6.05
C ILE A 212 5.22 -5.94 -4.90
N GLY A 213 4.75 -5.18 -3.91
CA GLY A 213 5.47 -4.87 -2.68
C GLY A 213 5.15 -5.82 -1.52
N TYR A 214 6.10 -6.03 -0.62
CA TYR A 214 5.94 -6.79 0.60
C TYR A 214 6.67 -6.13 1.79
N ASN A 215 6.01 -6.15 2.95
CA ASN A 215 6.61 -5.73 4.22
C ASN A 215 6.70 -6.96 5.14
N SER A 216 7.90 -7.29 5.61
CA SER A 216 8.08 -8.32 6.64
C SER A 216 7.65 -7.80 8.02
N TYR A 217 7.52 -8.72 8.98
CA TYR A 217 7.47 -8.36 10.39
C TYR A 217 8.70 -7.52 10.77
N GLY A 218 8.51 -6.52 11.63
CA GLY A 218 9.55 -5.52 11.94
C GLY A 218 9.80 -4.49 10.85
N ALA A 219 9.24 -4.66 9.64
CA ALA A 219 9.45 -3.80 8.49
C ALA A 219 8.18 -3.01 8.07
N TYR A 220 7.42 -2.49 9.04
CA TYR A 220 6.11 -1.83 8.82
C TYR A 220 5.01 -2.72 8.23
N ALA A 221 5.10 -4.05 8.43
CA ALA A 221 3.94 -4.91 8.34
C ALA A 221 2.89 -4.50 9.39
N SER A 222 1.67 -4.20 8.95
CA SER A 222 0.62 -3.64 9.81
C SER A 222 -0.63 -4.52 9.95
N VAL A 223 -0.61 -5.70 9.34
CA VAL A 223 -1.68 -6.71 9.32
C VAL A 223 -1.03 -8.06 9.61
N ASN A 224 -1.67 -8.90 10.42
CA ASN A 224 -1.10 -10.20 10.82
C ASN A 224 -1.34 -11.34 9.82
N HIS A 225 -2.04 -11.07 8.71
CA HIS A 225 -2.41 -12.04 7.69
C HIS A 225 -1.57 -11.78 6.43
N LEU A 226 -0.93 -12.82 5.90
CA LEU A 226 -0.11 -12.76 4.70
C LEU A 226 -0.80 -12.02 3.55
N HIS A 227 -0.21 -10.92 3.12
CA HIS A 227 -0.63 -10.17 1.96
C HIS A 227 0.54 -9.46 1.30
N PHE A 228 0.32 -9.12 0.04
CA PHE A 228 1.22 -8.34 -0.80
C PHE A 228 0.47 -7.12 -1.33
N GLN A 229 1.21 -6.07 -1.71
CA GLN A 229 0.65 -4.82 -2.22
C GLN A 229 0.92 -4.75 -3.73
N MET A 230 -0.12 -4.74 -4.54
CA MET A 230 -0.01 -4.59 -5.99
C MET A 230 -0.13 -3.11 -6.36
N PHE A 231 0.62 -2.66 -7.35
CA PHE A 231 0.50 -1.33 -7.94
C PHE A 231 0.77 -1.41 -9.44
N VAL A 232 0.47 -0.33 -10.16
CA VAL A 232 0.86 -0.13 -11.56
C VAL A 232 1.63 1.17 -11.69
N ASP A 233 2.84 1.10 -12.21
CA ASP A 233 3.66 2.24 -12.61
C ASP A 233 4.52 1.86 -13.82
N PRO A 234 4.13 2.27 -15.05
CA PRO A 234 4.90 1.97 -16.26
C PRO A 234 6.32 2.53 -16.26
N GLN A 235 6.61 3.57 -15.48
CA GLN A 235 7.97 4.12 -15.35
C GLN A 235 8.83 3.32 -14.39
N GLY A 236 8.20 2.48 -13.56
CA GLY A 236 8.83 1.79 -12.45
C GLY A 236 9.13 2.74 -11.29
N LEU A 237 9.48 2.16 -10.14
CA LEU A 237 9.89 2.95 -8.98
C LEU A 237 11.38 3.31 -9.08
N PRO A 238 11.84 4.40 -8.45
CA PRO A 238 13.22 4.87 -8.57
C PRO A 238 14.31 3.82 -8.36
N VAL A 239 14.12 2.87 -7.45
CA VAL A 239 15.06 1.76 -7.22
C VAL A 239 15.31 0.91 -8.48
N SER A 240 14.37 0.87 -9.42
CA SER A 240 14.49 0.14 -10.69
C SER A 240 15.24 0.91 -11.79
N HIS A 241 15.55 2.19 -11.57
CA HIS A 241 16.22 3.00 -12.60
C HIS A 241 17.65 2.50 -12.89
N THR A 242 18.05 2.56 -14.16
CA THR A 242 19.33 2.04 -14.69
C THR A 242 20.57 2.77 -14.18
N LEU A 243 20.41 3.93 -13.53
CA LEU A 243 21.52 4.73 -13.01
C LEU A 243 22.19 4.11 -11.78
N TRP A 244 21.50 3.19 -11.10
CA TRP A 244 21.98 2.52 -9.89
C TRP A 244 22.88 1.33 -10.20
N GLN A 245 23.89 1.10 -9.36
CA GLN A 245 24.88 0.04 -9.56
C GLN A 245 24.27 -1.36 -9.63
N HIS A 246 23.26 -1.65 -8.80
CA HIS A 246 22.55 -2.94 -8.85
C HIS A 246 21.75 -3.15 -10.15
N ASN A 247 21.59 -2.09 -10.96
CA ASN A 247 21.02 -2.15 -12.31
C ASN A 247 22.06 -1.91 -13.41
N GLY A 248 23.36 -2.02 -13.11
CA GLY A 248 24.46 -1.81 -14.06
C GLY A 248 24.88 -0.34 -14.24
N GLY A 249 24.30 0.57 -13.47
CA GLY A 249 24.66 1.98 -13.44
C GLY A 249 25.91 2.30 -12.62
N LYS A 250 26.12 3.59 -12.33
CA LYS A 250 27.32 4.09 -11.62
C LYS A 250 27.06 4.55 -10.19
N LYS A 251 25.81 4.87 -9.84
CA LYS A 251 25.50 5.44 -8.53
C LYS A 251 25.12 4.36 -7.52
N ASN A 252 25.58 4.53 -6.28
CA ASN A 252 25.12 3.70 -5.17
C ASN A 252 23.72 4.10 -4.77
N TYR A 253 22.85 3.11 -4.60
CA TYR A 253 21.59 3.33 -3.89
C TYR A 253 21.92 3.55 -2.39
N PRO A 254 21.21 4.43 -1.66
CA PRO A 254 21.56 4.74 -0.27
C PRO A 254 21.31 3.56 0.69
N LEU A 255 20.38 2.67 0.36
CA LEU A 255 20.13 1.43 1.07
C LEU A 255 20.99 0.30 0.49
N GLN A 256 21.65 -0.48 1.33
CA GLN A 256 22.22 -1.76 0.90
C GLN A 256 21.07 -2.73 0.55
N LEU A 257 20.97 -3.08 -0.73
CA LEU A 257 19.94 -3.96 -1.22
C LEU A 257 20.53 -5.04 -2.12
N ILE A 258 19.77 -6.11 -2.29
CA ILE A 258 20.13 -7.24 -3.14
C ILE A 258 19.10 -7.30 -4.26
N LYS A 259 19.58 -7.27 -5.51
CA LYS A 259 18.75 -7.54 -6.69
C LYS A 259 18.99 -8.98 -7.13
N CYS A 260 17.93 -9.76 -7.25
CA CYS A 260 17.99 -11.12 -7.79
C CYS A 260 17.10 -11.25 -9.02
N THR A 261 17.57 -11.99 -10.02
CA THR A 261 16.82 -12.36 -11.24
C THR A 261 16.48 -13.86 -11.31
N ASP A 262 16.87 -14.63 -10.29
CA ASP A 262 16.46 -16.04 -10.09
C ASP A 262 15.74 -16.19 -8.75
N ALA A 263 14.55 -16.79 -8.78
CA ALA A 263 13.72 -16.95 -7.60
C ALA A 263 14.33 -17.87 -6.51
N ARG A 264 15.19 -18.83 -6.88
CA ARG A 264 15.84 -19.71 -5.90
C ARG A 264 17.01 -19.01 -5.23
N GLU A 265 17.72 -18.16 -5.95
CA GLU A 265 18.73 -17.25 -5.38
C GLU A 265 18.08 -16.23 -4.44
N ALA A 266 17.01 -15.58 -4.88
CA ALA A 266 16.25 -14.66 -4.04
C ALA A 266 15.80 -15.32 -2.73
N TRP A 267 15.28 -16.55 -2.80
CA TRP A 267 14.89 -17.29 -1.60
C TRP A 267 16.05 -17.54 -0.64
N ARG A 268 17.25 -17.88 -1.13
CA ARG A 268 18.42 -18.11 -0.26
C ARG A 268 18.77 -16.85 0.55
N HIS A 269 18.68 -15.68 -0.06
CA HIS A 269 18.86 -14.41 0.67
C HIS A 269 17.75 -14.17 1.69
N ILE A 270 16.48 -14.39 1.31
CA ILE A 270 15.33 -14.22 2.21
C ILE A 270 15.41 -15.17 3.41
N GLU A 271 15.79 -16.42 3.17
CA GLU A 271 15.97 -17.45 4.20
C GLU A 271 17.10 -17.08 5.18
N GLN A 272 18.20 -16.52 4.67
CA GLN A 272 19.27 -15.99 5.53
C GLN A 272 18.75 -14.84 6.41
N LEU A 273 17.98 -13.90 5.85
CA LEU A 273 17.36 -12.83 6.64
C LEU A 273 16.42 -13.37 7.73
N HIS A 274 15.73 -14.49 7.47
CA HIS A 274 14.90 -15.14 8.49
C HIS A 274 15.72 -15.75 9.60
N ALA A 275 16.84 -16.40 9.26
CA ALA A 275 17.77 -16.97 10.23
C ALA A 275 18.39 -15.88 11.12
N ASP A 276 18.73 -14.74 10.53
CA ASP A 276 19.30 -13.57 11.23
C ASP A 276 18.24 -12.72 11.94
N LYS A 277 16.95 -13.05 11.76
CA LYS A 277 15.81 -12.28 12.25
C LYS A 277 15.85 -10.80 11.79
N GLN A 278 16.42 -10.57 10.61
CA GLN A 278 16.57 -9.26 10.01
C GLN A 278 15.25 -8.84 9.34
N PRO A 279 14.68 -7.67 9.68
CA PRO A 279 13.54 -7.11 8.95
C PRO A 279 13.92 -6.71 7.52
N TYR A 280 12.96 -6.88 6.59
CA TYR A 280 13.17 -6.56 5.19
C TYR A 280 11.88 -6.15 4.48
N ASN A 281 12.05 -5.41 3.40
CA ASN A 281 10.99 -5.14 2.44
C ASN A 281 11.37 -5.79 1.11
N LEU A 282 10.36 -6.15 0.30
CA LEU A 282 10.58 -6.65 -1.05
C LEU A 282 9.81 -5.81 -2.06
N LEU A 283 10.40 -5.65 -3.24
CA LEU A 283 9.72 -5.21 -4.45
C LEU A 283 9.94 -6.25 -5.54
N TYR A 284 8.88 -6.97 -5.91
CA TYR A 284 8.86 -7.86 -7.06
C TYR A 284 8.49 -7.05 -8.30
N MET A 285 9.38 -7.10 -9.29
CA MET A 285 9.16 -6.62 -10.65
C MET A 285 9.22 -7.84 -11.59
N PRO A 286 8.76 -7.72 -12.84
CA PRO A 286 8.75 -8.85 -13.76
C PRO A 286 10.17 -9.41 -13.98
N GLY A 287 10.40 -10.67 -13.57
CA GLY A 287 11.68 -11.35 -13.71
C GLY A 287 12.75 -10.96 -12.67
N GLU A 288 12.43 -10.13 -11.68
CA GLU A 288 13.40 -9.70 -10.68
C GLU A 288 12.76 -9.32 -9.33
N VAL A 289 13.55 -9.36 -8.27
CA VAL A 289 13.14 -8.86 -6.96
C VAL A 289 14.25 -8.00 -6.35
N TYR A 290 13.86 -6.88 -5.78
CA TYR A 290 14.68 -6.05 -4.92
C TYR A 290 14.40 -6.45 -3.48
N ILE A 291 15.40 -7.03 -2.83
CA ILE A 291 15.40 -7.41 -1.43
C ILE A 291 16.06 -6.26 -0.67
N MET A 292 15.32 -5.66 0.26
CA MET A 292 15.73 -4.46 0.99
C MET A 292 15.80 -4.79 2.49
N PRO A 293 16.90 -5.42 2.97
CA PRO A 293 17.18 -5.54 4.39
C PRO A 293 17.19 -4.14 5.01
N ARG A 294 16.67 -4.03 6.22
CA ARG A 294 16.59 -2.74 6.90
C ARG A 294 16.58 -2.91 8.40
N LYS A 295 17.10 -1.90 9.10
CA LYS A 295 16.95 -1.78 10.54
C LYS A 295 15.49 -1.83 10.97
N LEU A 296 15.26 -2.40 12.14
CA LEU A 296 13.95 -2.60 12.74
C LEU A 296 13.10 -1.32 12.80
N GLN A 297 11.79 -1.42 12.54
CA GLN A 297 10.90 -0.29 12.75
C GLN A 297 10.94 0.19 14.21
N ALA A 298 10.84 1.50 14.40
CA ALA A 298 11.04 2.18 15.68
C ALA A 298 12.46 2.11 16.27
N SER A 299 13.46 1.53 15.58
CA SER A 299 14.87 1.68 16.00
C SER A 299 15.53 2.95 15.50
N ILE A 300 14.89 3.66 14.57
CA ILE A 300 15.34 4.93 14.00
C ILE A 300 14.16 5.90 14.03
N GLU A 301 14.45 7.15 14.38
CA GLU A 301 13.49 8.25 14.32
C GLU A 301 13.14 8.55 12.87
N VAL A 302 11.84 8.58 12.57
CA VAL A 302 11.33 8.97 11.25
C VAL A 302 10.93 10.43 11.27
N PRO A 303 11.08 11.16 10.15
CA PRO A 303 10.69 12.57 10.10
C PRO A 303 9.18 12.71 10.36
N GLY A 304 8.77 13.82 10.98
CA GLY A 304 7.38 14.01 11.46
C GLY A 304 6.29 13.93 10.39
N TRP A 305 6.64 14.11 9.11
CA TRP A 305 5.72 13.95 7.98
C TRP A 305 5.52 12.49 7.54
N SER A 306 6.36 11.57 8.01
CA SER A 306 6.36 10.15 7.65
C SER A 306 5.76 9.29 8.76
N SER A 307 4.90 8.35 8.38
CA SER A 307 4.44 7.29 9.29
C SER A 307 5.39 6.09 9.38
N GLY A 308 6.53 6.14 8.67
CA GLY A 308 7.44 5.03 8.48
C GLY A 308 7.80 4.78 7.03
N PHE A 309 8.96 4.17 6.79
CA PHE A 309 9.43 3.79 5.46
C PHE A 309 9.15 2.32 5.18
N THR A 310 8.21 2.07 4.28
CA THR A 310 7.80 0.75 3.80
C THR A 310 8.54 0.39 2.51
N TRP A 311 8.15 -0.72 1.86
CA TRP A 311 8.68 -1.07 0.54
C TRP A 311 8.62 0.08 -0.48
N TYR A 312 7.60 0.94 -0.42
CA TYR A 312 7.41 2.02 -1.39
C TYR A 312 8.44 3.14 -1.20
N GLU A 313 8.63 3.61 0.03
CA GLU A 313 9.63 4.61 0.35
C GLU A 313 11.05 4.08 0.17
N LEU A 314 11.32 2.82 0.54
CA LEU A 314 12.62 2.20 0.26
C LEU A 314 12.88 1.99 -1.23
N SER A 315 11.83 1.95 -2.05
CA SER A 315 11.94 1.94 -3.51
C SER A 315 12.15 3.34 -4.12
N GLY A 316 12.25 4.37 -3.27
CA GLY A 316 12.60 5.74 -3.63
C GLY A 316 11.42 6.65 -3.90
N ALA A 317 10.20 6.22 -3.57
CA ALA A 317 8.99 7.01 -3.68
C ALA A 317 8.49 7.47 -2.30
N MET A 318 8.67 8.75 -1.98
CA MET A 318 8.36 9.34 -0.69
C MET A 318 6.90 9.77 -0.60
N LEU A 319 6.15 9.18 0.33
CA LEU A 319 4.84 9.70 0.71
C LEU A 319 4.93 10.75 1.80
N VAL A 320 4.51 11.97 1.46
CA VAL A 320 4.53 13.12 2.34
C VAL A 320 3.09 13.54 2.65
N SER A 321 2.81 13.69 3.95
CA SER A 321 1.47 14.02 4.46
C SER A 321 1.28 15.51 4.75
N ASN A 322 2.35 16.31 4.64
CA ASN A 322 2.39 17.75 4.93
C ASN A 322 2.93 18.51 3.70
N GLN A 323 2.25 19.60 3.32
CA GLN A 323 2.60 20.41 2.14
C GLN A 323 3.96 21.12 2.29
N GLN A 324 4.25 21.67 3.47
CA GLN A 324 5.52 22.35 3.74
C GLN A 324 6.69 21.36 3.64
N ASP A 325 6.55 20.19 4.23
CA ASP A 325 7.55 19.12 4.13
C ASP A 325 7.68 18.63 2.68
N TYR A 326 6.57 18.48 1.96
CA TYR A 326 6.60 18.07 0.55
C TYR A 326 7.37 19.07 -0.32
N ASN A 327 7.16 20.36 -0.11
CA ASN A 327 7.87 21.42 -0.81
C ASN A 327 9.35 21.49 -0.40
N GLY A 328 9.66 21.21 0.87
CA GLY A 328 11.02 21.30 1.42
C GLY A 328 11.88 20.04 1.28
N LEU A 329 11.30 18.89 0.95
CA LEU A 329 12.02 17.62 0.89
C LEU A 329 13.06 17.59 -0.24
N THR A 330 14.34 17.48 0.11
CA THR A 330 15.43 17.47 -0.89
C THR A 330 15.98 16.08 -1.13
N SER A 331 16.70 15.89 -2.24
CA SER A 331 17.41 14.64 -2.51
C SER A 331 18.41 14.26 -1.41
N GLU A 332 19.02 15.23 -0.73
CA GLU A 332 19.95 14.97 0.39
C GLU A 332 19.22 14.44 1.62
N ASN A 333 18.04 15.00 1.94
CA ASN A 333 17.21 14.48 3.02
C ASN A 333 16.80 13.04 2.74
N ILE A 334 16.29 12.76 1.53
CA ILE A 334 15.85 11.41 1.13
C ILE A 334 17.01 10.42 1.20
N HIS A 335 18.18 10.78 0.67
CA HIS A 335 19.38 9.95 0.75
C HIS A 335 19.72 9.62 2.20
N THR A 336 19.73 10.62 3.08
CA THR A 336 20.06 10.47 4.50
C THR A 336 19.07 9.53 5.19
N TYR A 337 17.76 9.72 4.97
CA TYR A 337 16.71 8.91 5.57
C TYR A 337 16.78 7.44 5.15
N ILE A 338 16.99 7.18 3.86
CA ILE A 338 17.12 5.81 3.34
C ILE A 338 18.43 5.17 3.84
N HIS A 339 19.54 5.90 3.82
CA HIS A 339 20.85 5.40 4.26
C HIS A 339 20.84 5.03 5.75
N GLN A 340 20.19 5.81 6.60
CA GLN A 340 20.10 5.50 8.03
C GLN A 340 19.45 4.14 8.31
N LEU A 341 18.51 3.71 7.45
CA LEU A 341 17.85 2.42 7.56
C LEU A 341 18.69 1.22 7.10
N SER A 342 19.79 1.45 6.38
CA SER A 342 20.74 0.38 6.08
C SER A 342 21.37 -0.12 7.38
N ASP A 343 21.64 -1.43 7.45
CA ASP A 343 22.38 -2.02 8.58
C ASP A 343 23.81 -1.48 8.67
#